data_AF-A0AAD8IFC9-F1
#
_entry.id   AF-A0AAD8IFC9-F1
#
_cell.length_a   1.000
_cell.length_b   1.000
_cell.length_c   1.000
_cell.angle_alpha   90.00
_cell.angle_beta   90.00
_cell.angle_gamma   90.00
#
_symmetry.space_group_name_H-M   'P 1'
#
loop_
_entity.id
_entity.type
_entity.pdbx_description
1 polymer ?
#
loop_
_entity_poly.entity_id
_entity_poly.type
_entity_poly.pdbx_seq_one_letter_code
_entity_poly.pdbx_strand_id
1 'polypeptide(L)'
;MVDYFSEFDSKDFEEMLLQLLTTCFKSREDLISSTKEIYLEQGYAISIKCSRKEKYVVLGCDRGGCYRNKLNISVEDRKGKSGSRLINCPFQLRGKKQLDGSWKLNLSEDFSRNSYINNEERLGFFDI
;
A
#
# COMPACT_ATOMS: atom_id res chain seq x y z
N MET A 1 28.85 7.17 -12.59
CA MET A 1 27.99 7.05 -13.78
C MET A 1 26.95 5.97 -13.52
N VAL A 2 26.02 6.19 -12.59
CA VAL A 2 24.84 5.34 -12.35
C VAL A 2 23.87 6.10 -11.45
N ASP A 3 23.02 6.97 -12.00
CA ASP A 3 21.87 7.56 -11.27
C ASP A 3 20.67 7.84 -12.20
N TYR A 4 20.93 8.08 -13.50
CA TYR A 4 19.90 8.40 -14.51
C TYR A 4 18.83 7.32 -14.72
N PHE A 5 19.17 6.04 -14.52
CA PHE A 5 18.20 4.95 -14.66
C PHE A 5 17.18 4.90 -13.49
N SER A 6 17.57 5.28 -12.27
CA SER A 6 16.65 5.24 -11.13
C SER A 6 15.67 6.42 -11.10
N GLU A 7 16.05 7.55 -11.68
CA GLU A 7 15.18 8.72 -11.82
C GLU A 7 14.09 8.53 -12.87
N PHE A 8 14.32 7.66 -13.86
CA PHE A 8 13.36 7.33 -14.92
C PHE A 8 12.23 6.45 -14.37
N ASP A 9 12.56 5.35 -13.69
CA ASP A 9 11.57 4.45 -13.05
C ASP A 9 10.71 5.17 -11.99
N SER A 10 11.28 6.17 -11.29
CA SER A 10 10.56 6.93 -10.28
C SER A 10 9.53 7.90 -10.88
N LYS A 11 9.82 8.51 -12.04
CA LYS A 11 8.89 9.45 -12.70
C LYS A 11 7.70 8.71 -13.30
N ASP A 12 7.95 7.54 -13.89
CA ASP A 12 6.89 6.70 -14.44
C ASP A 12 5.91 6.26 -13.35
N PHE A 13 6.40 5.91 -12.15
CA PHE A 13 5.52 5.56 -11.04
C PHE A 13 4.64 6.72 -10.57
N GLU A 14 5.21 7.94 -10.44
CA GLU A 14 4.42 9.11 -10.06
C GLU A 14 3.32 9.42 -11.07
N GLU A 15 3.61 9.33 -12.37
CA GLU A 15 2.61 9.51 -13.43
C GLU A 15 1.51 8.44 -13.36
N MET A 16 1.89 7.16 -13.18
CA MET A 16 0.94 6.06 -13.01
C MET A 16 0.05 6.25 -11.76
N LEU A 17 0.61 6.72 -10.65
CA LEU A 17 -0.15 7.02 -9.43
C LEU A 17 -1.10 8.20 -9.64
N LEU A 18 -0.66 9.26 -10.31
CA LEU A 18 -1.51 10.41 -10.63
C LEU A 18 -2.68 9.98 -11.52
N GLN A 19 -2.43 9.12 -12.51
CA GLN A 19 -3.47 8.54 -13.34
C GLN A 19 -4.45 7.69 -12.51
N LEU A 20 -3.94 6.86 -11.61
CA LEU A 20 -4.77 6.03 -10.71
C LEU A 20 -5.68 6.88 -9.81
N LEU A 21 -5.18 8.00 -9.28
CA LEU A 21 -5.93 8.91 -8.39
C LEU A 21 -6.97 9.76 -9.13
N THR A 22 -6.73 10.04 -10.41
CA THR A 22 -7.66 10.83 -11.25
C THR A 22 -8.71 9.97 -11.93
N THR A 23 -8.43 8.69 -12.15
CA THR A 23 -9.33 7.74 -12.82
C THR A 23 -10.61 7.48 -12.02
N CYS A 24 -11.75 7.49 -12.73
CA CYS A 24 -13.03 7.03 -12.22
C CYS A 24 -13.28 5.59 -12.70
N PHE A 25 -13.35 4.65 -11.77
CA PHE A 25 -13.58 3.24 -12.04
C PHE A 25 -15.07 2.92 -12.09
N LYS A 26 -15.47 2.02 -12.98
CA LYS A 26 -16.88 1.61 -13.12
C LYS A 26 -17.33 0.72 -11.97
N SER A 27 -16.43 -0.09 -11.43
CA SER A 27 -16.71 -1.00 -10.32
C SER A 27 -15.66 -0.92 -9.22
N ARG A 28 -15.99 -1.49 -8.07
CA ARG A 28 -15.08 -1.62 -6.93
C ARG A 28 -13.92 -2.54 -7.28
N GLU A 29 -14.19 -3.58 -8.04
CA GLU A 29 -13.26 -4.62 -8.46
C GLU A 29 -12.22 -4.06 -9.43
N ASP A 30 -12.64 -3.24 -10.41
CA ASP A 30 -11.73 -2.55 -11.34
C ASP A 30 -10.74 -1.66 -10.59
N LEU A 31 -11.24 -0.85 -9.64
CA LEU A 31 -10.39 0.00 -8.80
C LEU A 31 -9.31 -0.82 -8.07
N ILE A 32 -9.66 -1.99 -7.55
CA ILE A 32 -8.71 -2.84 -6.81
C ILE A 32 -7.70 -3.48 -7.75
N SER A 33 -8.15 -4.02 -8.90
CA SER A 33 -7.24 -4.72 -9.83
C SER A 33 -6.19 -3.76 -10.35
N SER A 34 -6.62 -2.61 -10.88
CA SER A 34 -5.70 -1.60 -11.41
C SER A 34 -4.76 -1.06 -10.33
N THR A 35 -5.25 -0.84 -9.11
CA THR A 35 -4.37 -0.43 -7.99
C THR A 35 -3.34 -1.52 -7.68
N LYS A 36 -3.71 -2.80 -7.68
CA LYS A 36 -2.76 -3.89 -7.39
C LYS A 36 -1.72 -4.06 -8.48
N GLU A 37 -2.12 -3.97 -9.75
CA GLU A 37 -1.22 -4.11 -10.90
C GLU A 37 -0.12 -3.05 -10.87
N ILE A 38 -0.48 -1.77 -10.74
CA ILE A 38 0.49 -0.66 -10.69
C ILE A 38 1.47 -0.81 -9.53
N TYR A 39 0.99 -1.20 -8.34
CA TYR A 39 1.88 -1.35 -7.18
C TYR A 39 2.74 -2.61 -7.29
N LEU A 40 2.23 -3.69 -7.90
CA LEU A 40 2.98 -4.93 -8.11
C LEU A 40 4.12 -4.72 -9.10
N GLU A 41 3.92 -3.92 -10.15
CA GLU A 41 4.98 -3.53 -11.10
C GLU A 41 6.15 -2.82 -10.40
N GLN A 42 5.87 -2.10 -9.30
CA GLN A 42 6.87 -1.46 -8.45
C GLN A 42 7.39 -2.35 -7.32
N GLY A 43 6.99 -3.63 -7.28
CA GLY A 43 7.42 -4.58 -6.26
C GLY A 43 6.64 -4.50 -4.93
N TYR A 44 5.54 -3.76 -4.87
CA TYR A 44 4.69 -3.66 -3.68
C TYR A 44 3.45 -4.55 -3.76
N ALA A 45 3.27 -5.40 -2.76
CA ALA A 45 2.03 -6.16 -2.59
C ALA A 45 0.99 -5.36 -1.80
N ILE A 46 -0.24 -5.25 -2.34
CA ILE A 46 -1.37 -4.53 -1.73
C ILE A 46 -2.50 -5.49 -1.33
N SER A 47 -3.01 -5.31 -0.12
CA SER A 47 -4.09 -6.09 0.49
C SER A 47 -5.29 -5.21 0.87
N ILE A 48 -6.48 -5.80 0.97
CA ILE A 48 -7.67 -5.12 1.49
C ILE A 48 -7.60 -5.14 3.02
N LYS A 49 -7.50 -3.96 3.65
CA LYS A 49 -7.42 -3.83 5.12
C LYS A 49 -8.80 -3.76 5.76
N CYS A 50 -9.72 -3.02 5.15
CA CYS A 50 -11.12 -3.01 5.54
C CYS A 50 -12.00 -2.56 4.37
N SER A 51 -13.28 -2.94 4.39
CA SER A 51 -14.22 -2.55 3.34
C SER A 51 -15.65 -2.50 3.87
N ARG A 52 -16.49 -1.74 3.15
CA ARG A 52 -17.94 -1.78 3.29
C ARG A 52 -18.55 -1.75 1.89
N LYS A 53 -19.33 -2.80 1.58
CA LYS A 53 -20.00 -2.96 0.28
C LYS A 53 -20.77 -1.69 -0.09
N GLU A 54 -20.68 -1.29 -1.36
CA GLU A 54 -21.27 -0.06 -1.92
C GLU A 54 -20.86 1.26 -1.25
N LYS A 55 -19.82 1.29 -0.38
CA LYS A 55 -19.40 2.54 0.29
C LYS A 55 -17.91 2.83 0.16
N TYR A 56 -17.06 1.93 0.64
CA TYR A 56 -15.62 2.16 0.62
C TYR A 56 -14.80 0.87 0.65
N VAL A 57 -13.55 0.97 0.23
CA VAL A 57 -12.49 -0.02 0.42
C VAL A 57 -11.22 0.71 0.86
N VAL A 58 -10.52 0.14 1.84
CA VAL A 58 -9.17 0.58 2.24
C VAL A 58 -8.19 -0.48 1.80
N LEU A 59 -7.23 -0.07 0.98
CA LEU A 59 -6.11 -0.85 0.51
C LEU A 59 -4.87 -0.44 1.28
N GLY A 60 -3.95 -1.36 1.54
CA GLY A 60 -2.68 -1.04 2.19
C GLY A 60 -1.64 -2.11 1.94
N CYS A 61 -0.39 -1.81 2.30
CA CYS A 61 0.73 -2.73 2.16
C CYS A 61 0.39 -4.10 2.78
N ASP A 62 0.68 -5.20 2.09
CA ASP A 62 0.44 -6.56 2.59
C ASP A 62 1.11 -6.77 3.97
N ARG A 63 2.36 -6.32 4.09
CA ARG A 63 3.13 -6.33 5.36
C ARG A 63 2.77 -5.18 6.31
N GLY A 64 1.76 -4.36 6.02
CA GLY A 64 1.33 -3.25 6.87
C GLY A 64 0.50 -3.67 8.08
N GLY A 65 0.68 -2.95 9.20
CA GLY A 65 -0.04 -3.12 10.46
C GLY A 65 0.79 -3.75 11.59
N CYS A 66 0.12 -4.04 12.70
CA CYS A 66 0.70 -4.69 13.88
C CYS A 66 -0.10 -5.93 14.24
N TYR A 67 0.59 -7.01 14.62
CA TYR A 67 -0.08 -8.20 15.14
C TYR A 67 -0.80 -7.85 16.43
N ARG A 68 -2.09 -8.24 16.53
CA ARG A 68 -2.84 -8.12 17.77
C ARG A 68 -2.40 -9.22 18.72
N ASN A 69 -1.88 -8.84 19.88
CA ASN A 69 -1.52 -9.77 20.94
C ASN A 69 -2.75 -10.29 21.68
N LYS A 70 -3.54 -11.17 21.05
CA LYS A 70 -4.80 -11.69 21.64
C LYS A 70 -4.57 -12.48 22.94
N LEU A 71 -3.40 -13.08 23.08
CA LEU A 71 -3.06 -13.95 24.21
C LEU A 71 -2.28 -13.22 25.32
N ASN A 72 -2.02 -11.91 25.16
CA ASN A 72 -1.20 -11.11 26.07
C ASN A 72 0.17 -11.73 26.40
N ILE A 73 0.74 -12.47 25.44
CA ILE A 73 2.05 -13.12 25.60
C ILE A 73 3.15 -12.08 25.34
N SER A 74 4.19 -12.06 26.18
CA SER A 74 5.36 -11.20 26.00
C SER A 74 6.04 -11.47 24.66
N VAL A 75 6.80 -10.51 24.13
CA VAL A 75 7.53 -10.74 22.87
C VAL A 75 8.56 -11.87 23.03
N GLU A 76 9.14 -11.99 24.21
CA GLU A 76 10.13 -13.01 24.59
C GLU A 76 9.54 -14.43 24.59
N ASP A 77 8.28 -14.58 25.02
CA ASP A 77 7.59 -15.86 25.14
C ASP A 77 6.89 -16.31 23.85
N ARG A 78 6.92 -15.48 22.79
CA ARG A 78 6.31 -15.84 21.49
C ARG A 78 7.14 -16.92 20.77
N LYS A 79 6.61 -18.14 20.75
CA LYS A 79 7.13 -19.21 19.87
C LYS A 79 6.74 -18.94 18.42
N GLY A 80 7.68 -18.41 17.63
CA GLY A 80 7.59 -18.37 16.17
C GLY A 80 8.41 -17.25 15.53
N LYS A 81 9.58 -17.59 14.97
CA LYS A 81 10.24 -16.75 13.97
C LYS A 81 9.58 -17.01 12.61
N SER A 82 8.35 -16.52 12.41
CA SER A 82 7.75 -16.48 11.07
C SER A 82 8.62 -15.58 10.18
N GLY A 83 8.97 -16.07 8.98
CA GLY A 83 9.70 -15.29 7.97
C GLY A 83 8.88 -14.12 7.41
N SER A 84 7.54 -14.19 7.48
CA SER A 84 6.67 -13.04 7.23
C SER A 84 6.36 -12.34 8.54
N ARG A 85 6.73 -11.06 8.63
CA ARG A 85 6.41 -10.16 9.74
C ARG A 85 5.75 -8.91 9.18
N LEU A 86 4.71 -8.44 9.85
CA LEU A 86 4.20 -7.10 9.63
C LEU A 86 5.29 -6.09 10.03
N ILE A 87 5.58 -5.14 9.15
CA ILE A 87 6.61 -4.11 9.30
C ILE A 87 6.03 -2.76 9.75
N ASN A 88 4.77 -2.75 10.19
CA ASN A 88 4.03 -1.52 10.52
C ASN A 88 4.05 -0.46 9.40
N CYS A 89 4.06 -0.90 8.13
CA CYS A 89 3.97 0.02 7.01
C CYS A 89 2.64 0.83 7.11
N PRO A 90 2.71 2.17 7.15
CA PRO A 90 1.54 3.03 7.36
C PRO A 90 0.77 3.29 6.05
N PHE A 91 1.31 2.88 4.91
CA PHE A 91 0.74 3.14 3.59
C PHE A 91 -0.68 2.58 3.46
N GLN A 92 -1.63 3.48 3.16
CA GLN A 92 -3.01 3.13 2.87
C GLN A 92 -3.63 4.05 1.79
N LEU A 93 -4.48 3.45 0.96
CA LEU A 93 -5.30 4.10 -0.05
C LEU A 93 -6.77 3.86 0.25
N ARG A 94 -7.62 4.84 -0.02
CA ARG A 94 -9.06 4.74 0.21
C ARG A 94 -9.85 4.91 -1.08
N GLY A 95 -10.45 3.82 -1.55
CA GLY A 95 -11.47 3.83 -2.59
C GLY A 95 -12.84 4.21 -2.00
N LYS A 96 -13.51 5.19 -2.60
CA LYS A 96 -14.88 5.59 -2.23
C LYS A 96 -15.80 5.52 -3.44
N LYS A 97 -17.02 5.02 -3.21
CA LYS A 97 -18.10 5.09 -4.19
C LYS A 97 -18.60 6.55 -4.28
N GLN A 98 -18.71 7.05 -5.50
CA GLN A 98 -19.19 8.38 -5.85
C GLN A 98 -20.73 8.37 -6.00
N LEU A 99 -21.34 9.55 -6.07
CA LEU A 99 -22.79 9.70 -6.22
C LEU A 99 -23.30 9.16 -7.56
N ASP A 100 -22.48 9.24 -8.62
CA ASP A 100 -22.77 8.70 -9.96
C ASP A 100 -22.59 7.18 -10.05
N GLY A 101 -22.24 6.52 -8.94
CA GLY A 101 -21.99 5.09 -8.86
C GLY A 101 -20.57 4.66 -9.22
N SER A 102 -19.74 5.57 -9.74
CA SER A 102 -18.33 5.30 -10.01
C SER A 102 -17.51 5.17 -8.72
N TRP A 103 -16.29 4.68 -8.85
CA TRP A 103 -15.36 4.50 -7.74
C TRP A 103 -14.12 5.35 -7.97
N LYS A 104 -13.67 6.05 -6.93
CA LYS A 104 -12.47 6.90 -7.00
C LYS A 104 -11.53 6.61 -5.84
N LEU A 105 -10.24 6.55 -6.16
CA LEU A 105 -9.18 6.38 -5.18
C LEU A 105 -8.79 7.73 -4.58
N ASN A 106 -8.50 7.75 -3.28
CA ASN A 106 -7.95 8.89 -2.57
C ASN A 106 -6.76 8.41 -1.74
N LEU A 107 -5.71 9.23 -1.66
CA LEU A 107 -4.68 9.04 -0.65
C LEU A 107 -5.35 9.18 0.73
N SER A 108 -5.05 8.25 1.63
CA SER A 108 -5.45 8.44 3.03
C SER A 108 -4.61 9.57 3.65
N GLU A 109 -5.17 10.34 4.58
CA GLU A 109 -4.44 11.44 5.25
C GLU A 109 -3.18 10.96 6.02
N ASP A 110 -3.07 9.66 6.29
CA ASP A 110 -1.88 9.07 6.89
C ASP A 110 -0.67 9.02 5.93
N PHE A 111 -0.89 9.23 4.63
CA PHE A 111 0.16 9.28 3.62
C PHE A 111 0.89 10.65 3.59
N SER A 112 0.19 11.76 3.78
CA SER A 112 0.76 13.10 3.65
C SER A 112 1.67 13.54 4.82
N ARG A 113 1.75 12.75 5.91
CA ARG A 113 2.66 13.00 7.03
C ARG A 113 3.91 12.11 7.06
N ASN A 114 4.05 11.16 6.15
CA ASN A 114 5.16 10.20 6.16
C ASN A 114 5.92 10.17 4.82
N SER A 115 6.16 11.35 4.25
CA SER A 115 6.96 11.58 3.03
C SER A 115 8.47 11.29 3.19
N TYR A 116 8.88 10.49 4.17
CA TYR A 116 10.27 10.06 4.36
C TYR A 116 10.29 8.60 4.81
N ILE A 117 10.19 7.67 3.87
CA ILE A 117 10.97 6.44 4.01
C ILE A 117 12.40 6.87 3.66
N ASN A 118 13.23 7.03 4.69
CA ASN A 118 14.63 7.42 4.55
C ASN A 118 15.33 6.51 3.52
N ASN A 119 16.04 7.13 2.59
CA ASN A 119 16.80 6.46 1.52
C ASN A 119 17.87 5.46 2.03
N GLU A 120 18.12 5.36 3.33
CA GLU A 120 19.09 4.42 3.92
C GLU A 120 18.54 3.01 4.21
N GLU A 121 17.23 2.79 4.25
CA GLU A 121 16.68 1.43 4.51
C GLU A 121 16.54 0.57 3.24
N ARG A 122 16.91 1.10 2.07
CA ARG A 122 16.89 0.36 0.78
C ARG A 122 17.90 -0.80 0.76
N LEU A 123 18.92 -0.79 1.63
CA LEU A 123 19.93 -1.84 1.73
C LEU A 123 19.65 -2.93 2.78
N GLY A 124 18.55 -2.82 3.54
CA GLY A 124 18.15 -3.85 4.51
C GLY A 124 16.88 -4.63 4.12
N PHE A 125 16.20 -4.23 3.05
CA PHE A 125 14.92 -4.80 2.63
C PHE A 125 15.02 -5.97 1.63
N PHE A 126 16.22 -6.23 1.10
CA PHE A 126 16.46 -7.25 0.05
C PHE A 126 17.03 -8.58 0.57
N ASP A 127 17.29 -8.74 1.87
CA ASP A 127 17.73 -10.02 2.44
C ASP A 127 16.57 -10.76 3.12
N ILE A 128 15.73 -11.41 2.30
CA ILE A 128 15.02 -12.67 2.66
C ILE A 128 15.19 -13.64 1.52
#